data_AF-A7X3W1-F1
#
_entry.id   AF-A7X3W1-F1
#
_cell.length_a   1.000
_cell.length_b   1.000
_cell.length_c   1.000
_cell.angle_alpha   90.00
_cell.angle_beta   90.00
_cell.angle_gamma   90.00
#
_symmetry.space_group_name_H-M   'P 1'
#
loop_
_entity.id
_entity.type
_entity.pdbx_description
1 polymer ?
#
loop_
_entity_poly.entity_id
_entity_poly.type
_entity_poly.pdbx_seq_one_letter_code
_entity_poly.pdbx_strand_id
1 'polypeptide(L)'
;MGQFTVVSLGLLAMFLSLSGAKGDNCPASWISRNGVCNKLFPDRKTWLEAEKRTWKWSDRTSANYFSWNQGEPNDVQDNENCVHLWAPSGYLKWNDEPCASLHPFICQYKL
;
A
#
# COMPACT_ATOMS: atom_id res chain seq x y z
N MET A 1 -55.61 -40.35 17.80
CA MET A 1 -54.64 -40.71 16.76
C MET A 1 -53.72 -39.51 16.59
N GLY A 2 -52.48 -39.60 17.10
CA GLY A 2 -51.54 -38.48 17.26
C GLY A 2 -50.59 -38.32 16.08
N GLN A 3 -50.11 -37.09 15.90
CA GLN A 3 -49.18 -36.62 14.85
C GLN A 3 -47.81 -37.28 14.91
N PHE A 4 -47.13 -37.41 13.77
CA PHE A 4 -45.70 -37.09 13.65
C PHE A 4 -45.39 -36.66 12.20
N THR A 5 -45.16 -35.35 11.99
CA THR A 5 -44.55 -34.83 10.76
C THR A 5 -43.03 -34.92 10.87
N VAL A 6 -42.41 -35.68 9.97
CA VAL A 6 -40.95 -35.77 9.83
C VAL A 6 -40.47 -34.52 9.10
N VAL A 7 -39.80 -33.60 9.82
CA VAL A 7 -39.10 -32.46 9.21
C VAL A 7 -37.68 -32.90 8.87
N SER A 8 -37.35 -32.79 7.58
CA SER A 8 -36.10 -33.22 6.95
C SER A 8 -34.86 -32.68 7.66
N LEU A 9 -33.87 -33.56 7.82
CA LEU A 9 -32.54 -33.29 8.37
C LEU A 9 -31.90 -32.11 7.64
N GLY A 10 -31.52 -31.11 8.44
CA GLY A 10 -30.92 -29.87 7.99
C GLY A 10 -29.61 -30.08 7.21
N LEU A 11 -29.53 -29.41 6.07
CA LEU A 11 -28.28 -29.06 5.42
C LEU A 11 -27.54 -28.05 6.30
N LEU A 12 -26.73 -28.51 7.27
CA LEU A 12 -25.65 -27.68 7.79
C LEU A 12 -24.47 -27.78 6.81
N ALA A 13 -24.48 -26.92 5.81
CA ALA A 13 -23.23 -26.53 5.16
C ALA A 13 -22.40 -25.83 6.23
N MET A 14 -21.35 -26.49 6.72
CA MET A 14 -20.28 -25.82 7.44
C MET A 14 -19.64 -24.84 6.45
N PHE A 15 -20.12 -23.59 6.45
CA PHE A 15 -19.31 -22.48 6.00
C PHE A 15 -18.11 -22.44 6.96
N LEU A 16 -17.03 -23.11 6.56
CA LEU A 16 -15.71 -22.78 7.06
C LEU A 16 -15.52 -21.30 6.71
N SER A 17 -15.80 -20.45 7.68
CA SER A 17 -15.33 -19.09 7.67
C SER A 17 -13.81 -19.16 7.62
N LEU A 18 -13.27 -19.11 6.41
CA LEU A 18 -11.94 -18.55 6.19
C LEU A 18 -12.06 -17.13 6.74
N SER A 19 -11.77 -16.96 8.03
CA SER A 19 -11.23 -15.72 8.53
C SER A 19 -9.98 -15.53 7.70
N GLY A 20 -10.13 -14.85 6.56
CA GLY A 20 -9.02 -14.57 5.67
C GLY A 20 -7.95 -13.96 6.55
N ALA A 21 -6.82 -14.64 6.67
CA ALA A 21 -5.60 -13.96 7.06
C ALA A 21 -5.52 -12.81 6.06
N LYS A 22 -5.84 -11.60 6.52
CA LYS A 22 -5.76 -10.39 5.72
C LYS A 22 -4.28 -10.27 5.46
N GLY A 23 -3.83 -10.87 4.36
CA GLY A 23 -2.44 -10.88 3.95
C GLY A 23 -1.98 -9.45 4.03
N ASP A 24 -0.95 -9.22 4.81
CA ASP A 24 -0.42 -7.89 5.02
C ASP A 24 0.00 -7.34 3.64
N ASN A 25 -0.83 -6.48 3.06
CA ASN A 25 -0.67 -5.93 1.71
C ASN A 25 0.45 -4.88 1.63
N CYS A 26 1.44 -4.96 2.50
CA CYS A 26 2.55 -4.02 2.48
C CYS A 26 3.43 -4.28 1.26
N PRO A 27 3.95 -3.24 0.59
CA PRO A 27 4.90 -3.43 -0.50
C PRO A 27 6.12 -4.24 -0.05
N ALA A 28 6.83 -4.88 -0.98
CA ALA A 28 8.06 -5.59 -0.67
C ALA A 28 9.05 -4.69 0.09
N SER A 29 9.74 -5.21 1.10
CA SER A 29 10.62 -4.52 2.07
C SER A 29 9.93 -3.69 3.17
N TRP A 30 8.60 -3.55 3.16
CA TRP A 30 7.86 -2.89 4.23
C TRP A 30 7.47 -3.90 5.32
N ILE A 31 7.50 -3.45 6.57
CA ILE A 31 7.15 -4.25 7.74
C ILE A 31 5.69 -3.98 8.09
N SER A 32 4.85 -5.01 8.11
CA SER A 32 3.50 -4.91 8.63
C SER A 32 3.45 -5.17 10.13
N ARG A 33 2.71 -4.33 10.85
CA ARG A 33 2.33 -4.57 12.24
C ARG A 33 0.93 -4.01 12.48
N ASN A 34 -0.01 -4.86 12.89
CA ASN A 34 -1.40 -4.49 13.17
C ASN A 34 -2.10 -3.74 12.01
N GLY A 35 -1.82 -4.14 10.77
CA GLY A 35 -2.37 -3.50 9.56
C GLY A 35 -1.70 -2.18 9.17
N VAL A 36 -0.61 -1.79 9.83
CA VAL A 36 0.20 -0.61 9.49
C VAL A 36 1.48 -1.06 8.80
N CYS A 37 1.70 -0.55 7.58
CA CYS A 37 2.93 -0.76 6.82
C CYS A 37 3.94 0.34 7.16
N ASN A 38 5.12 -0.05 7.62
CA ASN A 38 6.22 0.87 7.92
C ASN A 38 7.46 0.51 7.09
N LYS A 39 8.16 1.50 6.54
CA LYS A 39 9.47 1.31 5.93
C LYS A 39 10.54 1.82 6.89
N LEU A 40 11.55 0.99 7.14
CA LEU A 40 12.74 1.38 7.90
C LEU A 40 13.78 1.95 6.93
N PHE A 41 14.25 3.16 7.20
CA PHE A 41 15.43 3.74 6.54
C PHE A 41 16.61 3.65 7.52
N PRO A 42 17.69 2.94 7.19
CA PRO A 42 18.81 2.73 8.12
C PRO A 42 19.67 3.97 8.35
N ASP A 43 19.56 4.98 7.48
CA ASP A 43 20.35 6.21 7.57
C ASP A 43 19.98 7.04 8.80
N ARG A 44 20.99 7.57 9.49
CA ARG A 44 20.78 8.45 10.64
C ARG A 44 20.41 9.84 10.15
N LYS A 45 19.22 10.30 10.53
CA LYS A 45 18.66 11.63 10.20
C LYS A 45 18.16 12.32 11.47
N THR A 46 18.15 13.66 11.44
CA THR A 46 17.40 14.45 12.42
C THR A 46 15.89 14.20 12.24
N TRP A 47 15.09 14.48 13.27
CA TRP A 47 13.63 14.40 13.13
C TRP A 47 13.08 15.30 12.02
N LEU A 48 13.65 16.50 11.87
CA LEU A 48 13.29 17.43 10.80
C LEU A 48 13.53 16.84 9.41
N GLU A 49 14.64 16.12 9.22
CA GLU A 49 14.95 15.43 7.96
C GLU A 49 14.07 14.20 7.76
N ALA A 50 13.77 13.44 8.82
CA ALA A 50 12.89 12.29 8.75
C ALA A 50 11.44 12.68 8.40
N GLU A 51 10.94 13.79 8.94
CA GLU A 51 9.60 14.31 8.62
C GLU A 51 9.46 14.69 7.14
N LYS A 52 10.54 15.20 6.52
CA LYS A 52 10.57 15.48 5.08
C LYS A 52 10.37 14.23 4.23
N ARG A 53 10.71 13.04 4.74
CA ARG A 53 10.52 11.75 4.06
C ARG A 53 9.12 11.15 4.24
N THR A 54 8.15 11.91 4.76
CA THR A 54 6.75 11.48 4.82
C THR A 54 6.03 11.77 3.51
N TRP A 55 5.69 10.72 2.75
CA TRP A 55 4.98 10.84 1.49
C TRP A 55 3.55 11.37 1.65
N LYS A 56 3.16 12.32 0.79
CA LYS A 56 1.83 12.93 0.75
C LYS A 56 1.40 13.12 -0.70
N TRP A 57 0.12 12.89 -0.99
CA TRP A 57 -0.45 13.25 -2.29
C TRP A 57 -0.57 14.78 -2.42
N SER A 58 -0.32 15.31 -3.62
CA SER A 58 -0.38 16.75 -3.91
C SER A 58 -1.79 17.34 -3.77
N ASP A 59 -2.82 16.53 -3.94
CA ASP A 59 -4.23 16.88 -3.75
C ASP A 59 -4.69 16.79 -2.28
N ARG A 60 -3.78 16.44 -1.36
CA ARG A 60 -4.00 16.28 0.09
C ARG A 60 -4.88 15.09 0.49
N THR A 61 -5.15 14.16 -0.42
CA THR A 61 -5.78 12.89 -0.06
C THR A 61 -4.87 12.02 0.81
N SER A 62 -5.46 11.07 1.53
CA SER A 62 -4.71 10.17 2.41
C SER A 62 -3.87 9.18 1.61
N ALA A 63 -2.58 9.06 1.93
CA ALA A 63 -1.69 8.05 1.37
C ALA A 63 -1.93 6.69 2.04
N ASN A 64 -2.83 5.89 1.47
CA ASN A 64 -3.21 4.56 1.98
C ASN A 64 -2.88 3.42 1.00
N TYR A 65 -2.35 3.76 -0.17
CA TYR A 65 -1.91 2.82 -1.20
C TYR A 65 -0.47 3.16 -1.56
N PHE A 66 0.36 2.14 -1.72
CA PHE A 66 1.75 2.29 -2.11
C PHE A 66 2.10 1.21 -3.14
N SER A 67 2.76 1.59 -4.24
CA SER A 67 3.21 0.65 -5.28
C SER A 67 4.70 0.83 -5.60
N TRP A 68 5.53 1.05 -4.59
CA TRP A 68 6.98 1.19 -4.77
C TRP A 68 7.59 0.02 -5.54
N ASN A 69 8.53 0.34 -6.42
CA ASN A 69 9.39 -0.64 -7.06
C ASN A 69 10.30 -1.30 -5.99
N GLN A 70 10.84 -2.48 -6.30
CA GLN A 70 11.79 -3.13 -5.40
C GLN A 70 13.02 -2.24 -5.20
N GLY A 71 13.37 -1.96 -3.93
CA GLY A 71 14.42 -1.00 -3.57
C GLY A 71 13.87 0.37 -3.20
N GLU A 72 12.74 0.76 -3.76
CA GLU A 72 12.21 2.12 -3.65
C GLU A 72 11.25 2.32 -2.48
N PRO A 73 11.12 3.55 -1.95
CA PRO A 73 11.96 4.71 -2.24
C PRO A 73 13.37 4.58 -1.63
N ASN A 74 14.39 5.11 -2.29
CA ASN A 74 15.79 4.97 -1.87
C ASN A 74 16.49 6.29 -1.45
N ASP A 75 15.88 7.44 -1.75
CA ASP A 75 16.37 8.80 -1.50
C ASP A 75 17.84 9.03 -1.88
N VAL A 76 18.24 8.71 -3.11
CA VAL A 76 19.62 8.91 -3.59
C VAL A 76 20.06 10.36 -3.35
N GLN A 77 21.23 10.52 -2.72
CA GLN A 77 21.84 11.83 -2.41
C GLN A 77 20.96 12.75 -1.54
N ASP A 78 19.98 12.20 -0.81
CA ASP A 78 19.05 12.96 0.02
C ASP A 78 18.26 14.03 -0.75
N ASN A 79 17.95 13.76 -2.02
CA ASN A 79 17.34 14.72 -2.93
C ASN A 79 16.15 14.15 -3.74
N GLU A 80 15.66 12.94 -3.45
CA GLU A 80 14.60 12.31 -4.23
C GLU A 80 13.24 12.46 -3.56
N ASN A 81 12.73 13.69 -3.58
CA ASN A 81 11.54 14.07 -2.81
C ASN A 81 10.23 14.02 -3.62
N CYS A 82 10.27 13.53 -4.85
CA CYS A 82 9.11 13.41 -5.74
C CYS A 82 8.95 11.99 -6.27
N VAL A 83 7.73 11.61 -6.64
CA VAL A 83 7.41 10.25 -7.09
C VAL A 83 7.06 10.27 -8.57
N HIS A 84 7.60 9.32 -9.34
CA HIS A 84 7.15 9.06 -10.71
C HIS A 84 6.76 7.58 -10.90
N LEU A 85 6.00 7.29 -11.96
CA LEU A 85 5.71 5.92 -12.38
C LEU A 85 6.92 5.36 -13.15
N TRP A 86 7.44 4.22 -12.70
CA TRP A 86 8.64 3.58 -13.25
C TRP A 86 8.32 2.93 -14.62
N ALA A 87 8.79 3.52 -15.72
CA ALA A 87 8.46 3.07 -17.08
C ALA A 87 8.80 1.59 -17.37
N PRO A 88 10.00 1.06 -17.01
CA PRO A 88 10.30 -0.37 -17.15
C PRO A 88 9.34 -1.34 -16.44
N SER A 89 8.54 -0.88 -15.48
CA SER A 89 7.51 -1.70 -14.82
C SER A 89 6.18 -1.73 -15.60
N GLY A 90 6.13 -1.13 -16.79
CA GLY A 90 4.87 -0.84 -17.49
C GLY A 90 4.04 0.24 -16.77
N TYR A 91 4.71 1.16 -16.04
CA TYR A 91 4.08 2.19 -15.21
C TYR A 91 3.23 1.66 -14.04
N LEU A 92 3.50 0.42 -13.59
CA LEU A 92 2.78 -0.22 -12.48
C LEU A 92 3.44 0.01 -11.10
N LYS A 93 4.71 0.41 -11.09
CA LYS A 93 5.51 0.63 -9.88
C LYS A 93 6.03 2.06 -9.79
N TRP A 94 6.39 2.48 -8.58
CA TRP A 94 6.82 3.84 -8.27
C TRP A 94 8.32 3.91 -8.00
N ASN A 95 8.90 5.05 -8.34
CA ASN A 95 10.26 5.44 -8.01
C ASN A 95 10.23 6.81 -7.33
N ASP A 96 11.10 7.05 -6.36
CA ASP A 96 11.42 8.41 -5.96
C ASP A 96 12.54 8.99 -6.83
N GLU A 97 12.49 10.30 -7.08
CA GLU A 97 13.47 10.99 -7.92
C GLU A 97 13.54 12.49 -7.57
N PRO A 98 14.59 13.24 -7.93
CA PRO A 98 14.61 14.68 -7.74
C PRO A 98 13.43 15.37 -8.44
N CYS A 99 12.78 16.28 -7.71
CA CYS A 99 11.59 16.97 -8.21
C CYS A 99 11.81 17.83 -9.47
N ALA A 100 13.07 18.10 -9.84
CA ALA A 100 13.43 18.83 -11.04
C ALA A 100 13.55 17.94 -12.29
N SER A 101 13.46 16.61 -12.14
CA SER A 101 13.49 15.67 -13.28
C SER A 101 12.28 15.87 -14.20
N LEU A 102 12.51 15.77 -15.51
CA LEU A 102 11.49 15.99 -16.53
C LEU A 102 10.81 14.68 -16.92
N HIS A 103 9.49 14.60 -16.76
CA HIS A 103 8.68 13.43 -17.11
C HIS A 103 7.34 13.82 -17.73
N PRO A 104 6.71 12.93 -18.51
CA PRO A 104 5.27 12.98 -18.74
C PRO A 104 4.50 12.94 -17.40
N PHE A 105 3.34 13.57 -17.34
CA PHE A 105 2.54 13.66 -16.11
C PHE A 105 1.09 13.23 -16.32
N ILE A 106 0.42 12.89 -15.23
CA ILE A 106 -1.00 12.52 -15.18
C ILE A 106 -1.75 13.59 -14.39
N CYS A 107 -2.91 14.02 -14.89
CA CYS A 107 -3.82 14.90 -14.17
C CYS A 107 -5.03 14.12 -13.66
N GLN A 108 -5.51 14.48 -12.48
CA GLN A 108 -6.75 13.97 -11.90
C GLN A 108 -7.66 15.16 -11.60
N TYR A 109 -8.95 15.01 -11.89
CA TYR A 109 -9.99 15.93 -11.46
C TYR A 109 -11.15 15.11 -10.89
N LYS A 110 -11.87 15.70 -9.93
CA LYS A 110 -13.07 15.11 -9.37
C LYS A 110 -14.28 15.77 -10.03
N LEU A 111 -15.22 14.94 -10.50
CA LEU A 111 -16.54 15.40 -10.96
C LEU A 111 -17.39 15.90 -9.79
#